data_AF-A0A9D2K2N3-F1
#
_entry.id   AF-A0A9D2K2N3-F1
#
_cell.length_a   1.000
_cell.length_b   1.000
_cell.length_c   1.000
_cell.angle_alpha   90.00
_cell.angle_beta   90.00
_cell.angle_gamma   90.00
#
_symmetry.space_group_name_H-M   'P 1'
#
loop_
_entity.id
_entity.type
_entity.pdbx_description
1 polymer ?
#
loop_
_entity_poly.entity_id
_entity_poly.type
_entity_poly.pdbx_seq_one_letter_code
_entity_poly.pdbx_strand_id
1 'polypeptide(L)'
;MARNIYGLDLGTYEIKVFDKKKDRIWREKNVIAMKDKRYIFSIGDEAYEMYEKAPDNIQVVFPMKNGVITHFDDMQYLLGNLLKTDR
;
A
#
# COMPACT_ATOMS: atom_id res chain seq x y z
N MET A 1 8.94 8.21 25.58
CA MET A 1 8.16 7.28 24.73
C MET A 1 9.12 6.59 23.79
N ALA A 2 9.05 5.27 23.65
CA ALA A 2 9.86 4.57 22.64
C ALA A 2 9.38 5.01 21.24
N ARG A 3 10.31 5.47 20.41
CA ARG A 3 10.03 5.92 19.03
C ARG A 3 9.60 4.71 18.19
N ASN A 4 8.52 4.83 17.42
CA ASN A 4 8.18 3.82 16.42
C ASN A 4 9.26 3.84 15.33
N ILE A 5 9.94 2.71 15.11
CA ILE A 5 11.01 2.59 14.12
C ILE A 5 10.61 1.45 13.17
N TYR A 6 10.46 1.81 11.90
CA TYR A 6 10.12 0.87 10.85
C TYR A 6 11.22 0.77 9.80
N GLY A 7 11.48 -0.43 9.30
CA GLY A 7 12.20 -0.66 8.05
C GLY A 7 11.20 -0.92 6.93
N LEU A 8 11.38 -0.27 5.77
CA LEU A 8 10.48 -0.42 4.62
C LEU A 8 11.26 -0.91 3.41
N ASP A 9 10.83 -2.04 2.85
CA ASP A 9 11.19 -2.52 1.52
C ASP A 9 10.06 -2.14 0.57
N LEU A 10 10.25 -1.06 -0.21
CA LEU A 10 9.24 -0.50 -1.11
C LEU A 10 9.35 -1.12 -2.50
N GLY A 11 9.04 -2.41 -2.61
CA GLY A 11 9.00 -3.08 -3.90
C GLY A 11 7.90 -2.53 -4.81
N THR A 12 8.09 -2.64 -6.12
CA THR A 12 7.07 -2.27 -7.13
C THR A 12 5.77 -3.08 -6.98
N TYR A 13 5.88 -4.33 -6.54
CA TYR A 13 4.75 -5.24 -6.39
C TYR A 13 4.29 -5.41 -4.93
N GLU A 14 5.22 -5.42 -3.99
CA GLU A 14 4.98 -5.75 -2.58
C GLU A 14 5.79 -4.80 -1.69
N ILE A 15 5.18 -4.35 -0.60
CA ILE A 15 5.83 -3.61 0.47
C ILE A 15 6.05 -4.57 1.63
N LYS A 16 7.28 -4.65 2.15
CA LYS A 16 7.57 -5.32 3.42
C LYS A 16 7.86 -4.29 4.49
N VAL A 17 7.27 -4.50 5.66
CA VAL A 17 7.47 -3.63 6.81
C VAL A 17 8.06 -4.44 7.94
N PHE A 18 9.18 -3.98 8.48
CA PHE A 18 9.75 -4.44 9.74
C PHE A 18 9.40 -3.44 10.84
N ASP A 19 8.79 -3.89 11.94
CA ASP A 19 8.57 -3.10 13.15
C ASP A 19 9.55 -3.53 14.23
N LYS A 20 10.47 -2.63 14.59
CA LYS A 20 11.49 -2.89 15.61
C LYS A 20 10.90 -3.08 17.01
N LYS A 21 9.77 -2.44 17.32
CA LYS A 21 9.14 -2.52 18.64
C LYS A 21 8.46 -3.87 18.84
N LYS A 22 7.83 -4.40 17.79
CA LYS A 22 7.15 -5.71 17.80
C LYS A 22 8.07 -6.87 17.41
N ASP A 23 9.28 -6.58 16.90
CA ASP A 23 10.20 -7.54 16.28
C ASP A 23 9.49 -8.43 15.25
N ARG A 24 8.73 -7.79 14.35
CA ARG A 24 7.86 -8.46 13.39
C ARG A 24 8.00 -7.89 12.00
N ILE A 25 7.87 -8.77 11.01
CA ILE A 25 7.76 -8.41 9.60
C ILE A 25 6.35 -8.76 9.10
N TRP A 26 5.76 -7.88 8.31
CA TRP A 26 4.59 -8.21 7.48
C TRP A 26 4.77 -7.67 6.07
N ARG A 27 3.88 -8.10 5.18
CA ARG A 27 3.90 -7.80 3.76
C ARG A 27 2.51 -7.35 3.33
N GLU A 28 2.46 -6.48 2.33
CA GLU A 28 1.23 -5.94 1.77
C GLU A 28 1.47 -5.65 0.28
N LYS A 29 0.46 -5.82 -0.59
CA LYS A 29 0.62 -5.46 -2.01
C LYS A 29 0.78 -3.95 -2.17
N ASN A 30 1.63 -3.55 -3.11
CA ASN A 30 1.84 -2.15 -3.45
C ASN A 30 0.78 -1.66 -4.43
N VAL A 31 -0.48 -1.63 -3.99
CA VAL A 31 -1.62 -1.40 -4.87
C VAL A 31 -2.77 -0.71 -4.15
N ILE A 32 -3.52 0.06 -4.92
CA ILE A 32 -4.71 0.80 -4.48
C ILE A 32 -5.82 0.57 -5.50
N ALA A 33 -7.05 0.38 -5.02
CA ALA A 33 -8.24 0.42 -5.85
C ALA A 33 -8.91 1.78 -5.67
N MET A 34 -9.08 2.51 -6.78
CA MET A 34 -9.70 3.84 -6.81
C MET A 34 -11.04 3.79 -7.53
N LYS A 35 -12.09 4.23 -6.85
CA LYS A 35 -13.41 4.42 -7.45
C LYS A 35 -13.52 5.81 -8.08
N ASP A 36 -13.98 5.85 -9.33
CA ASP A 36 -14.24 7.08 -10.11
C ASP A 36 -13.03 8.03 -10.16
N LYS A 37 -11.80 7.50 -10.02
CA LYS A 37 -10.52 8.24 -9.91
C LYS A 37 -10.47 9.31 -8.81
N ARG A 38 -11.36 9.22 -7.82
CA ARG A 38 -11.52 10.24 -6.77
C ARG A 38 -11.41 9.67 -5.37
N TYR A 39 -11.87 8.43 -5.19
CA TYR A 39 -12.02 7.84 -3.87
C TYR A 39 -11.20 6.55 -3.79
N ILE A 40 -10.34 6.44 -2.78
CA ILE A 40 -9.67 5.18 -2.49
C ILE A 40 -10.70 4.22 -1.89
N PHE A 41 -10.97 3.14 -2.60
CA PHE A 41 -11.96 2.12 -2.25
C PHE A 41 -11.36 1.03 -1.36
N SER A 42 -10.16 0.57 -1.70
CA SER A 42 -9.36 -0.36 -0.90
C SER A 42 -7.86 -0.18 -1.20
N ILE A 43 -7.02 -0.79 -0.37
CA ILE A 43 -5.56 -0.78 -0.50
C ILE A 43 -5.02 -2.20 -0.30
N GLY A 44 -3.75 -2.44 -0.62
CA GLY A 44 -3.07 -3.67 -0.25
C GLY A 44 -3.63 -4.92 -0.92
N ASP A 45 -3.58 -6.05 -0.22
CA ASP A 45 -4.09 -7.34 -0.66
C ASP A 45 -5.56 -7.24 -1.09
N GLU A 46 -6.39 -6.50 -0.36
CA GLU A 46 -7.81 -6.30 -0.69
C GLU A 46 -8.01 -5.53 -2.01
N ALA A 47 -7.12 -4.57 -2.33
CA ALA A 47 -7.12 -3.91 -3.64
C ALA A 47 -6.58 -4.83 -4.74
N TYR A 48 -5.60 -5.68 -4.42
CA TYR A 48 -5.04 -6.63 -5.37
C TYR A 48 -6.05 -7.69 -5.82
N GLU A 49 -6.97 -8.10 -4.95
CA GLU A 49 -8.04 -9.05 -5.30
C GLU A 49 -8.92 -8.57 -6.46
N MET A 50 -9.01 -7.25 -6.66
CA MET A 50 -9.76 -6.59 -7.73
C MET A 50 -8.96 -6.45 -9.02
N TYR A 51 -7.65 -6.74 -9.01
CA TYR A 51 -6.80 -6.65 -10.20
C TYR A 51 -7.33 -7.57 -11.31
N GLU A 52 -7.53 -7.01 -12.50
CA GLU A 52 -8.12 -7.67 -13.68
C GLU A 52 -9.57 -8.20 -13.49
N LYS A 53 -10.23 -7.87 -12.37
CA LYS A 53 -11.61 -8.29 -12.06
C LYS A 53 -12.54 -7.13 -11.72
N ALA A 54 -12.00 -5.92 -11.56
CA ALA A 54 -12.73 -4.73 -11.20
C ALA A 54 -13.74 -4.30 -12.28
N PRO A 55 -14.92 -3.78 -11.91
CA PRO A 55 -15.82 -3.10 -12.84
C PRO A 55 -15.20 -1.78 -13.34
N ASP A 56 -15.72 -1.24 -14.45
CA ASP A 56 -15.16 -0.06 -15.15
C ASP A 56 -14.97 1.18 -14.27
N ASN A 57 -15.76 1.33 -13.21
CA ASN A 57 -15.68 2.46 -12.29
C ASN A 57 -14.63 2.29 -11.18
N ILE A 58 -13.96 1.14 -11.09
CA ILE A 58 -12.85 0.88 -10.17
C ILE A 58 -11.56 0.68 -10.97
N GLN A 59 -10.58 1.54 -10.72
CA GLN A 59 -9.25 1.45 -11.29
C GLN A 59 -8.28 0.91 -10.24
N VAL A 60 -7.55 -0.15 -10.60
CA VAL A 60 -6.46 -0.67 -9.77
C VAL A 60 -5.14 -0.03 -10.21
N VAL A 61 -4.42 0.59 -9.27
CA VAL A 61 -3.22 1.39 -9.51
C VAL A 61 -2.08 0.88 -8.63
N PHE A 62 -0.87 0.82 -9.18
CA PHE A 62 0.36 0.52 -8.46
C PHE A 62 1.15 1.81 -8.25
N PRO A 63 1.27 2.34 -7.02
CA PRO A 63 1.94 3.62 -6.76
C PRO A 63 3.44 3.63 -7.08
N MET A 64 4.08 2.47 -7.00
CA MET A 64 5.46 2.25 -7.43
C MET A 64 5.49 1.65 -8.85
N LYS A 65 6.39 2.12 -9.69
CA LYS A 65 6.65 1.54 -11.02
C LYS A 65 8.13 1.70 -11.38
N ASN A 66 8.76 0.63 -11.88
CA ASN A 66 10.17 0.64 -12.31
C ASN A 66 11.14 1.22 -11.26
N GLY A 67 10.93 0.90 -9.98
CA GLY A 67 11.78 1.37 -8.89
C GLY A 67 11.58 2.83 -8.45
N VAL A 68 10.61 3.55 -9.01
CA VAL A 68 10.26 4.93 -8.60
C VAL A 68 8.82 5.04 -8.12
N ILE A 69 8.55 6.00 -7.25
CA ILE A 69 7.20 6.39 -6.87
C ILE A 69 6.63 7.22 -8.02
N THR A 70 5.64 6.67 -8.75
CA THR A 70 4.97 7.40 -9.85
C THR A 70 3.70 8.11 -9.40
N HIS A 71 3.13 7.69 -8.27
CA HIS A 71 1.94 8.30 -7.67
C HIS A 71 2.23 8.65 -6.21
N PHE A 72 2.63 9.90 -5.96
CA PHE A 72 3.09 10.33 -4.64
C PHE A 72 1.98 10.33 -3.59
N ASP A 73 0.81 10.89 -3.92
CA ASP A 73 -0.32 10.98 -2.99
C ASP A 73 -0.90 9.60 -2.65
N ASP A 74 -0.98 8.73 -3.66
CA ASP A 74 -1.40 7.33 -3.50
C ASP A 74 -0.43 6.58 -2.58
N MET A 75 0.89 6.72 -2.81
CA MET A 75 1.90 6.09 -1.95
C MET A 75 1.84 6.59 -0.51
N GLN A 76 1.65 7.89 -0.30
CA GLN A 76 1.46 8.46 1.03
C GLN A 76 0.23 7.86 1.73
N TYR A 77 -0.88 7.70 1.02
CA TYR A 77 -2.10 7.11 1.57
C TYR A 77 -1.92 5.64 1.92
N LEU A 78 -1.30 4.85 1.03
CA LEU A 78 -1.00 3.44 1.25
C LEU A 78 -0.12 3.24 2.49
N LEU A 79 1.03 3.93 2.56
CA LEU A 79 1.93 3.84 3.71
C LEU A 79 1.28 4.36 5.00
N GLY A 80 0.52 5.45 4.91
CA GLY A 80 -0.19 6.01 6.03
C GLY A 80 -1.18 5.03 6.66
N ASN A 81 -1.91 4.26 5.85
CA ASN A 81 -2.82 3.22 6.35
C ASN A 81 -2.05 1.99 6.86
N LEU A 82 -1.01 1.57 6.15
CA LEU A 82 -0.22 0.39 6.50
C LEU A 82 0.46 0.51 7.87
N LEU A 83 0.89 1.73 8.23
CA LEU A 83 1.58 2.00 9.50
C LEU A 83 0.65 2.42 10.65
N LYS A 84 -0.59 2.84 10.35
CA LYS A 84 -1.60 3.18 11.37
C LYS A 84 -2.36 1.97 11.88
N THR A 85 -2.52 0.95 11.05
CA THR A 85 -3.24 -0.26 11.41
C THR A 85 -2.38 -1.07 12.37
N ASP A 86 -2.90 -1.36 13.55
CA ASP A 86 -2.23 -2.25 14.51
C ASP A 86 -2.40 -3.71 14.02
N ARG A 87 -1.72 -4.06 12.93
CA ARG A 87 -1.67 -5.43 12.39
C ARG A 87 -0.75 -6.33 13.22
#